data_AF-A0A9P6QJZ8-F1
#
_entry.id   AF-A0A9P6QJZ8-F1
#
_cell.length_a   1.000
_cell.length_b   1.000
_cell.length_c   1.000
_cell.angle_alpha   90.00
_cell.angle_beta   90.00
_cell.angle_gamma   90.00
#
_symmetry.space_group_name_H-M   'P 1'
#
loop_
_entity.id
_entity.type
_entity.pdbx_description
1 polymer ?
#
loop_
_entity_poly.entity_id
_entity_poly.type
_entity_poly.pdbx_seq_one_letter_code
_entity_poly.pdbx_strand_id
1 'polypeptide(L)'
;MNMRMSLALTCKHLRRIVFDGHLRRHILLIRTPARLSSSLSHRPSRGELASQNILRGVHIQQHIREGAYINGESSVRSYQASCRLERQFLSQRISRKLRTRPTWLELAERGLLPQEMFVHDEEDEVRRRWAAYNLHLHDDTAGTGTDSGSGSNISSLELLGHAQQQSRLLTMNDSDGSDNGDGDSEGEGGLEEEEMDYGQEHQKDDGDDNMRDSEMGELPSIATHAAPPPAPPPPFSTLSLSALPPSSSSTAEAAATTATATAAAVSTATASPPRRRKNVSMVLVPKMERLRKAMERDRLSRLVQRRPSPEELYRSPRLAAVLQTYHLVAFSTTSPDLVPITAQLHFLLRAERLRHWFHHSRPSLATMLNERHYLKTEPRTAWMVCPGVGPNVRFYEQLIQQAMLYRQQQEAYLASRKKF
;
A
#
# COMPACT_ATOMS: atom_id res chain seq x y z
N MET A 1 14.72 37.29 -1.69
CA MET A 1 14.59 36.12 -2.58
C MET A 1 13.26 36.06 -3.35
N ASN A 2 12.31 36.97 -3.11
CA ASN A 2 10.93 36.88 -3.63
C ASN A 2 10.75 37.27 -5.11
N MET A 3 11.68 38.01 -5.73
CA MET A 3 11.53 38.43 -7.14
C MET A 3 11.67 37.29 -8.16
N ARG A 4 12.39 36.20 -7.86
CA ARG A 4 12.56 35.10 -8.82
C ARG A 4 11.33 34.20 -8.97
N MET A 5 10.53 34.09 -7.90
CA MET A 5 9.23 33.43 -7.97
C MET A 5 8.23 34.25 -8.81
N SER A 6 8.29 35.57 -8.74
CA SER A 6 7.41 36.46 -9.51
C SER A 6 7.58 36.33 -11.04
N LEU A 7 8.83 36.25 -11.55
CA LEU A 7 9.07 36.07 -13.00
C LEU A 7 8.71 34.66 -13.52
N ALA A 8 8.86 33.62 -12.69
CA ALA A 8 8.43 32.27 -13.04
C ALA A 8 6.90 32.12 -13.06
N LEU A 9 6.19 33.02 -12.36
CA LEU A 9 4.73 33.09 -12.40
C LEU A 9 4.22 33.73 -13.70
N THR A 10 4.92 34.71 -14.27
CA THR A 10 4.45 35.45 -15.45
C THR A 10 4.78 34.79 -16.80
N CYS A 11 5.85 33.98 -16.91
CA CYS A 11 6.24 33.35 -18.18
C CYS A 11 6.15 31.81 -18.16
N LYS A 12 5.28 31.22 -19.00
CA LYS A 12 5.11 29.75 -19.13
C LYS A 12 6.41 29.02 -19.52
N HIS A 13 7.24 29.62 -20.37
CA HIS A 13 8.51 29.04 -20.82
C HIS A 13 9.53 28.98 -19.68
N LEU A 14 9.67 30.06 -18.92
CA LEU A 14 10.54 30.07 -17.74
C LEU A 14 10.04 29.09 -16.68
N ARG A 15 8.73 28.89 -16.56
CA ARG A 15 8.16 27.88 -15.65
C ARG A 15 8.60 26.46 -16.04
N ARG A 16 8.55 26.08 -17.32
CA ARG A 16 9.07 24.78 -17.80
C ARG A 16 10.56 24.61 -17.51
N ILE A 17 11.35 25.65 -17.77
CA ILE A 17 12.80 25.65 -17.54
C ILE A 17 13.13 25.53 -16.03
N VAL A 18 12.36 26.17 -15.17
CA VAL A 18 12.52 26.08 -13.70
C VAL A 18 12.18 24.69 -13.15
N PHE A 19 11.25 23.98 -13.78
CA PHE A 19 10.87 22.62 -13.41
C PHE A 19 11.70 21.52 -14.08
N ASP A 20 12.60 21.86 -15.00
CA ASP A 20 13.55 20.90 -15.54
C ASP A 20 14.45 20.35 -14.43
N GLY A 21 14.34 19.03 -14.18
CA GLY A 21 15.09 18.35 -13.14
C GLY A 21 16.61 18.45 -13.34
N HIS A 22 17.09 18.40 -14.59
CA HIS A 22 18.52 18.50 -14.89
C HIS A 22 19.04 19.92 -14.67
N LEU A 23 18.33 20.92 -15.18
CA LEU A 23 18.71 22.31 -14.96
C LEU A 23 18.64 22.70 -13.48
N ARG A 24 17.60 22.26 -12.77
CA ARG A 24 17.47 22.48 -11.33
C ARG A 24 18.59 21.82 -10.56
N ARG A 25 18.98 20.59 -10.93
CA ARG A 25 20.14 19.89 -10.35
C ARG A 25 21.44 20.64 -10.63
N HIS A 26 21.65 21.11 -11.86
CA HIS A 26 22.81 21.94 -12.22
C HIS A 26 22.83 23.26 -11.42
N ILE A 27 21.70 23.94 -11.27
CA ILE A 27 21.59 25.16 -10.48
C ILE A 27 21.88 24.89 -9.00
N LEU A 28 21.32 23.82 -8.43
CA LEU A 28 21.50 23.46 -7.02
C LEU A 28 22.92 22.98 -6.71
N LEU A 29 23.55 22.22 -7.61
CA LEU A 29 24.88 21.63 -7.39
C LEU A 29 26.04 22.53 -7.80
N ILE A 30 25.86 23.42 -8.79
CA ILE A 30 26.98 24.21 -9.35
C ILE A 30 26.83 25.69 -9.01
N ARG A 31 25.67 26.29 -9.33
CA ARG A 31 25.48 27.74 -9.12
C ARG A 31 25.24 28.12 -7.68
N THR A 32 24.48 27.31 -6.95
CA THR A 32 24.07 27.63 -5.58
C THR A 32 25.25 27.59 -4.60
N PRO A 33 26.16 26.60 -4.64
CA PRO A 33 27.33 26.59 -3.77
C PRO A 33 28.27 27.77 -4.04
N ALA A 34 28.50 28.13 -5.32
CA ALA A 34 29.31 29.29 -5.66
C ALA A 34 28.76 30.60 -5.06
N ARG A 35 27.43 30.80 -5.14
CA ARG A 35 26.78 32.00 -4.57
C ARG A 35 26.67 31.98 -3.06
N LEU A 36 26.54 30.79 -2.47
CA LEU A 36 26.49 30.62 -1.03
C LEU A 36 27.89 30.64 -0.42
N SER A 37 28.96 30.34 -1.16
CA SER A 37 30.32 30.27 -0.61
C SER A 37 30.73 31.56 0.12
N SER A 38 30.46 32.72 -0.46
CA SER A 38 30.73 34.01 0.17
C SER A 38 29.88 34.24 1.43
N SER A 39 28.59 33.91 1.38
CA SER A 39 27.69 34.06 2.54
C SER A 39 27.91 32.99 3.63
N LEU A 40 28.44 31.82 3.27
CA LEU A 40 28.74 30.71 4.18
C LEU A 40 30.06 30.93 4.90
N SER A 41 30.97 31.74 4.35
CA SER A 41 32.25 32.04 5.00
C SER A 41 32.09 32.77 6.34
N HIS A 42 31.02 33.55 6.51
CA HIS A 42 30.71 34.29 7.75
C HIS A 42 29.73 33.55 8.65
N ARG A 43 29.35 32.31 8.29
CA ARG A 43 28.40 31.53 9.07
C ARG A 43 29.13 30.97 10.31
N PRO A 44 28.68 31.28 11.53
CA PRO A 44 29.32 30.73 12.73
C PRO A 44 29.28 29.21 12.69
N SER A 45 30.38 28.59 13.12
CA SER A 45 30.48 27.13 13.16
C SER A 45 29.44 26.57 14.13
N ARG A 46 29.06 25.30 13.96
CA ARG A 46 28.13 24.66 14.90
C ARG A 46 28.69 24.64 16.32
N GLY A 47 30.02 24.50 16.46
CA GLY A 47 30.73 24.59 17.73
C GLY A 47 30.60 25.97 18.37
N GLU A 48 30.76 27.05 17.58
CA GLU A 48 30.54 28.42 18.06
C GLU A 48 29.09 28.63 18.51
N LEU A 49 28.11 28.21 17.72
CA LEU A 49 26.69 28.34 18.07
C LEU A 49 26.33 27.56 19.34
N ALA A 50 26.95 26.40 19.58
CA ALA A 50 26.80 25.64 20.81
C ALA A 50 27.49 26.35 22.00
N SER A 51 28.68 26.93 21.80
CA SER A 51 29.39 27.70 22.84
C SER A 51 28.63 28.98 23.24
N GLN A 52 27.92 29.59 22.30
CA GLN A 52 27.04 30.74 22.52
C GLN A 52 25.68 30.33 23.13
N ASN A 53 25.46 29.04 23.42
CA ASN A 53 24.23 28.49 23.98
C ASN A 53 22.98 28.77 23.11
N ILE A 54 23.19 28.99 21.81
CA ILE A 54 22.13 29.16 20.80
C ILE A 54 21.58 27.79 20.41
N LEU A 55 22.48 26.83 20.16
CA LEU A 55 22.09 25.44 19.98
C LEU A 55 22.02 24.76 21.35
N ARG A 56 20.82 24.32 21.74
CA ARG A 56 20.57 23.64 23.02
C ARG A 56 20.35 22.15 22.79
N GLY A 57 20.90 21.32 23.67
CA GLY A 57 20.75 19.88 23.62
C GLY A 57 21.67 19.18 24.62
N VAL A 58 21.26 18.01 25.09
CA VAL A 58 22.07 17.16 25.94
C VAL A 58 23.29 16.69 25.14
N HIS A 59 24.49 16.81 25.72
CA HIS A 59 25.77 16.44 25.08
C HIS A 59 26.00 17.03 23.66
N ILE A 60 25.47 18.21 23.36
CA ILE A 60 25.52 18.78 22.00
C ILE A 60 26.95 18.96 21.47
N GLN A 61 27.89 19.35 22.32
CA GLN A 61 29.29 19.52 21.92
C GLN A 61 29.94 18.19 21.54
N GLN A 62 29.60 17.12 22.25
CA GLN A 62 30.08 15.77 21.94
C GLN A 62 29.49 15.29 20.61
N HIS A 63 28.17 15.43 20.41
CA HIS A 63 27.54 15.06 19.14
C HIS A 63 28.05 15.89 17.95
N ILE A 64 28.42 17.16 18.15
CA ILE A 64 29.05 17.97 17.09
C ILE A 64 30.45 17.42 16.77
N ARG A 65 31.27 17.09 17.78
CA ARG A 65 32.62 16.53 17.60
C ARG A 65 32.59 15.17 16.90
N GLU A 66 31.64 14.31 17.26
CA GLU A 66 31.43 13.00 16.65
C GLU A 66 30.79 13.07 15.26
N GLY A 67 30.35 14.26 14.82
CA GLY A 67 29.59 14.42 13.58
C GLY A 67 28.20 13.77 13.61
N ALA A 68 27.70 13.41 14.80
CA ALA A 68 26.39 12.80 15.04
C ALA A 68 25.26 13.85 15.13
N TYR A 69 25.59 15.12 15.32
CA TYR A 69 24.61 16.21 15.32
C TYR A 69 23.94 16.36 13.95
N ILE A 70 22.75 17.00 13.90
CA ILE A 70 21.94 17.18 12.68
C ILE A 70 22.80 17.73 11.52
N ASN A 71 22.76 17.05 10.38
CA ASN A 71 23.57 17.33 9.18
C ASN A 71 25.09 17.20 9.39
N GLY A 72 25.55 16.54 10.45
CA GLY A 72 26.95 16.12 10.63
C GLY A 72 27.29 14.94 9.72
N GLU A 73 28.57 14.68 9.50
CA GLU A 73 28.99 13.65 8.54
C GLU A 73 28.45 12.26 8.90
N SER A 74 28.56 11.86 10.17
CA SER A 74 28.03 10.58 10.66
C SER A 74 26.51 10.52 10.50
N SER A 75 25.79 11.57 10.91
CA SER A 75 24.33 11.67 10.75
C SER A 75 23.89 11.56 9.28
N VAL A 76 24.60 12.24 8.37
CA VAL A 76 24.31 12.20 6.92
C VAL A 76 24.59 10.82 6.34
N ARG A 77 25.69 10.17 6.72
CA ARG A 77 26.01 8.80 6.28
C ARG A 77 24.95 7.82 6.76
N SER A 78 24.55 7.88 8.03
CA SER A 78 23.49 7.04 8.59
C SER A 78 22.15 7.25 7.88
N TYR A 79 21.77 8.49 7.59
CA TYR A 79 20.56 8.79 6.83
C TYR A 79 20.63 8.28 5.38
N GLN A 80 21.76 8.45 4.71
CA GLN A 80 21.92 7.91 3.35
C GLN A 80 21.86 6.38 3.34
N ALA A 81 22.47 5.73 4.33
CA ALA A 81 22.39 4.28 4.52
C ALA A 81 20.95 3.83 4.76
N SER A 82 20.20 4.51 5.64
CA SER A 82 18.79 4.19 5.90
C SER A 82 17.93 4.34 4.65
N CYS A 83 18.13 5.41 3.87
CA CYS A 83 17.42 5.58 2.60
C CYS A 83 17.74 4.49 1.58
N ARG A 84 18.99 3.98 1.53
CA ARG A 84 19.36 2.87 0.64
C ARG A 84 18.66 1.58 1.07
N LEU A 85 18.69 1.28 2.37
CA LEU A 85 18.01 0.11 2.93
C LEU A 85 16.50 0.17 2.70
N GLU A 86 15.88 1.33 2.93
CA GLU A 86 14.44 1.53 2.68
C GLU A 86 14.08 1.26 1.21
N ARG A 87 14.87 1.80 0.27
CA ARG A 87 14.68 1.51 -1.17
C ARG A 87 14.82 0.03 -1.48
N GLN A 88 15.79 -0.64 -0.86
CA GLN A 88 16.00 -2.07 -1.05
C GLN A 88 14.82 -2.89 -0.50
N PHE A 89 14.35 -2.59 0.71
CA PHE A 89 13.17 -3.25 1.29
C PHE A 89 11.92 -3.00 0.47
N LEU A 90 11.71 -1.77 0.01
CA LEU A 90 10.59 -1.41 -0.86
C LEU A 90 10.68 -2.16 -2.20
N SER A 91 11.86 -2.22 -2.80
CA SER A 91 12.10 -3.00 -4.02
C SER A 91 11.79 -4.47 -3.80
N GLN A 92 12.28 -5.08 -2.71
CA GLN A 92 12.00 -6.48 -2.39
C GLN A 92 10.51 -6.73 -2.15
N ARG A 93 9.82 -5.83 -1.43
CA ARG A 93 8.38 -5.92 -1.18
C ARG A 93 7.58 -5.84 -2.48
N ILE A 94 7.94 -4.90 -3.36
CA ILE A 94 7.34 -4.81 -4.70
C ILE A 94 7.62 -6.08 -5.50
N SER A 95 8.87 -6.56 -5.54
CA SER A 95 9.20 -7.80 -6.24
C SER A 95 8.44 -9.01 -5.70
N ARG A 96 8.28 -9.14 -4.38
CA ARG A 96 7.45 -10.19 -3.77
C ARG A 96 6.00 -10.05 -4.20
N LYS A 97 5.41 -8.86 -4.09
CA LYS A 97 4.02 -8.60 -4.49
C LYS A 97 3.78 -8.81 -5.99
N LEU A 98 4.78 -8.51 -6.83
CA LEU A 98 4.73 -8.77 -8.26
C LEU A 98 4.86 -10.27 -8.57
N ARG A 99 5.65 -11.02 -7.81
CA ARG A 99 5.76 -12.49 -7.96
C ARG A 99 4.52 -13.22 -7.47
N THR A 100 3.88 -12.75 -6.41
CA THR A 100 2.61 -13.30 -5.90
C THR A 100 1.41 -12.82 -6.70
N ARG A 101 1.60 -11.96 -7.71
CA ARG A 101 0.50 -11.50 -8.54
C ARG A 101 0.01 -12.71 -9.36
N PRO A 102 -1.29 -13.04 -9.29
CA PRO A 102 -1.83 -14.14 -10.10
C PRO A 102 -1.52 -13.89 -11.56
N THR A 103 -1.17 -14.96 -12.26
CA THR A 103 -0.90 -14.88 -13.69
C THR A 103 -2.14 -14.35 -14.42
N TRP A 104 -1.95 -13.76 -15.60
CA TRP A 104 -3.06 -13.23 -16.38
C TRP A 104 -4.11 -14.32 -16.69
N LEU A 105 -3.68 -15.57 -16.88
CA LEU A 105 -4.54 -16.74 -17.03
C LEU A 105 -5.37 -17.01 -15.77
N GLU A 106 -4.76 -17.03 -14.58
CA GLU A 106 -5.50 -17.20 -13.31
C GLU A 106 -6.53 -16.09 -13.09
N LEU A 107 -6.23 -14.86 -13.49
CA LEU A 107 -7.19 -13.75 -13.43
C LEU A 107 -8.36 -13.93 -14.40
N ALA A 108 -8.12 -14.53 -15.57
CA ALA A 108 -9.16 -14.90 -16.54
C ALA A 108 -10.05 -16.02 -16.01
N GLU A 109 -9.43 -17.07 -15.45
CA GLU A 109 -10.13 -18.22 -14.84
C GLU A 109 -11.01 -17.79 -13.68
N ARG A 110 -10.57 -16.79 -12.90
CA ARG A 110 -11.37 -16.16 -11.84
C ARG A 110 -12.48 -15.24 -12.35
N GLY A 111 -12.61 -15.05 -13.67
CA GLY A 111 -13.62 -14.18 -14.27
C GLY A 111 -13.40 -12.67 -14.00
N LEU A 112 -12.21 -12.28 -13.53
CA LEU A 112 -11.89 -10.88 -13.22
C LEU A 112 -11.50 -10.10 -14.49
N LEU A 113 -11.09 -10.80 -15.55
CA LEU A 113 -10.76 -10.24 -16.85
C LEU A 113 -11.57 -10.92 -17.96
N PRO A 114 -12.19 -10.16 -18.87
CA PRO A 114 -12.90 -10.73 -20.02
C PRO A 114 -11.94 -11.52 -20.91
N GLN A 115 -12.36 -12.71 -21.34
CA GLN A 115 -11.52 -13.62 -22.12
C GLN A 115 -11.14 -13.05 -23.49
N GLU A 116 -11.88 -12.04 -23.97
CA GLU A 116 -11.62 -11.33 -25.23
C GLU A 116 -10.43 -10.37 -25.14
N MET A 117 -9.96 -10.01 -23.94
CA MET A 117 -8.73 -9.21 -23.78
C MET A 117 -7.46 -10.03 -24.04
N PHE A 118 -7.56 -11.35 -24.09
CA PHE A 118 -6.46 -12.24 -24.40
C PHE A 118 -6.36 -12.39 -25.91
N VAL A 119 -5.82 -11.37 -26.57
CA VAL A 119 -5.39 -11.51 -27.95
C VAL A 119 -4.15 -12.41 -27.93
N HIS A 120 -4.35 -13.72 -28.10
CA HIS A 120 -3.28 -14.72 -28.09
C HIS A 120 -2.10 -14.38 -29.02
N ASP A 121 -2.33 -13.57 -30.06
CA ASP A 121 -1.28 -13.13 -30.99
C ASP A 121 -0.35 -12.04 -30.40
N GLU A 122 -0.80 -11.24 -29.42
CA GLU A 122 -0.02 -10.12 -28.88
C GLU A 122 1.05 -10.57 -27.86
N GLU A 123 0.77 -11.59 -27.04
CA GLU A 123 1.77 -12.09 -26.08
C GLU A 123 3.00 -12.66 -26.78
N ASP A 124 2.82 -13.43 -27.86
CA ASP A 124 3.93 -13.97 -28.64
C ASP A 124 4.69 -12.89 -29.41
N GLU A 125 4.01 -11.81 -29.82
CA GLU A 125 4.65 -10.67 -30.46
C GLU A 125 5.43 -9.82 -29.47
N VAL A 126 4.90 -9.58 -28.26
CA VAL A 126 5.60 -8.90 -27.17
C VAL A 126 6.80 -9.72 -26.70
N ARG A 127 6.64 -11.03 -26.55
CA ARG A 127 7.75 -11.95 -26.17
C ARG A 127 8.84 -11.98 -27.25
N ARG A 128 8.46 -11.97 -28.54
CA ARG A 128 9.41 -11.82 -29.67
C ARG A 128 10.11 -10.46 -29.69
N ARG A 129 9.39 -9.36 -29.47
CA ARG A 129 9.98 -8.01 -29.40
C ARG A 129 10.94 -7.87 -28.21
N TRP A 130 10.60 -8.45 -27.07
CA TRP A 130 11.47 -8.46 -25.89
C TRP A 130 12.74 -9.30 -26.12
N ALA A 131 12.62 -10.46 -26.75
CA ALA A 131 13.77 -11.28 -27.13
C ALA A 131 14.70 -10.55 -28.12
N ALA A 132 14.12 -9.85 -29.11
CA ALA A 132 14.89 -9.03 -30.05
C ALA A 132 15.62 -7.86 -29.36
N TYR A 133 14.96 -7.19 -28.42
CA TYR A 133 15.59 -6.11 -27.63
C TYR A 133 16.76 -6.63 -26.79
N ASN A 134 16.60 -7.79 -26.13
CA ASN A 134 17.68 -8.39 -25.34
C ASN A 134 18.85 -8.86 -26.20
N LEU A 135 18.61 -9.36 -27.42
CA LEU A 135 19.69 -9.70 -28.35
C LEU A 135 20.49 -8.44 -28.73
N HIS A 136 19.79 -7.35 -29.02
CA HIS A 136 20.41 -6.10 -29.44
C HIS A 136 21.26 -5.46 -28.33
N LEU A 137 20.84 -5.60 -27.06
CA LEU A 137 21.57 -5.08 -25.91
C LEU A 137 22.92 -5.77 -25.67
N HIS A 138 23.09 -7.00 -26.17
CA HIS A 138 24.33 -7.77 -26.03
C HIS A 138 25.31 -7.57 -27.19
N ASP A 139 24.84 -7.28 -28.41
CA ASP A 139 25.72 -7.03 -29.57
C ASP A 139 26.54 -5.73 -29.43
N ASP A 140 26.01 -4.71 -28.75
CA ASP A 140 26.73 -3.43 -28.57
C ASP A 140 27.96 -3.55 -27.64
N THR A 141 28.09 -4.66 -26.90
CA THR A 141 29.25 -4.90 -26.02
C THR A 141 30.41 -5.65 -26.69
N ALA A 142 30.21 -6.20 -27.89
CA ALA A 142 31.23 -7.00 -28.58
C ALA A 142 31.98 -6.25 -29.69
N GLY A 143 31.56 -5.03 -30.06
CA GLY A 143 31.98 -4.38 -31.32
C GLY A 143 33.10 -3.33 -31.28
N THR A 144 33.66 -2.96 -30.12
CA THR A 144 34.68 -1.90 -30.05
C THR A 144 35.97 -2.35 -29.38
N GLY A 145 36.58 -3.38 -29.95
CA GLY A 145 37.90 -3.87 -29.57
C GLY A 145 38.81 -4.01 -30.78
N THR A 146 39.13 -2.91 -31.47
CA THR A 146 40.32 -2.85 -32.34
C THR A 146 41.21 -1.70 -31.89
N ASP A 147 42.34 -2.11 -31.33
CA ASP A 147 43.65 -1.48 -31.32
C ASP A 147 43.74 0.05 -31.32
N SER A 148 44.18 0.60 -30.18
CA SER A 148 45.56 1.09 -30.01
C SER A 148 45.65 2.03 -28.80
N GLY A 149 46.49 1.68 -27.82
CA GLY A 149 46.74 2.60 -26.71
C GLY A 149 47.33 1.94 -25.47
N SER A 150 48.63 1.66 -25.51
CA SER A 150 49.47 1.39 -24.36
C SER A 150 49.22 2.40 -23.22
N GLY A 151 48.78 1.94 -22.06
CA GLY A 151 48.54 2.82 -20.92
C GLY A 151 48.05 2.08 -19.67
N SER A 152 49.00 1.51 -18.92
CA SER A 152 48.92 1.18 -17.48
C SER A 152 47.59 0.63 -16.95
N ASN A 153 47.48 -0.70 -16.98
CA ASN A 153 46.46 -1.46 -16.27
C ASN A 153 46.57 -1.27 -14.75
N ILE A 154 45.63 -0.53 -14.17
CA ILE A 154 45.28 -0.65 -12.74
C ILE A 154 43.92 -1.35 -12.70
N SER A 155 43.95 -2.62 -12.33
CA SER A 155 42.86 -3.59 -12.36
C SER A 155 41.65 -3.14 -11.53
N SER A 156 40.64 -2.57 -12.20
CA SER A 156 39.33 -2.28 -11.59
C SER A 156 38.49 -3.53 -11.31
N LEU A 157 38.94 -4.71 -11.76
CA LEU A 157 38.27 -6.00 -11.50
C LEU A 157 38.59 -6.60 -10.12
N GLU A 158 39.69 -6.19 -9.47
CA GLU A 158 40.02 -6.65 -8.11
C GLU A 158 39.21 -5.92 -7.03
N LEU A 159 38.68 -4.71 -7.31
CA LEU A 159 37.93 -3.93 -6.33
C LEU A 159 36.51 -4.46 -6.08
N LEU A 160 35.91 -5.18 -7.05
CA LEU A 160 34.57 -5.75 -6.90
C LEU A 160 34.58 -7.11 -6.21
N GLY A 161 35.67 -7.89 -6.33
CA GLY A 161 35.87 -9.14 -5.60
C GLY A 161 36.03 -8.93 -4.08
N HIS A 162 36.70 -7.85 -3.67
CA HIS A 162 36.88 -7.54 -2.26
C HIS A 162 35.59 -7.10 -1.53
N ALA A 163 34.66 -6.44 -2.21
CA ALA A 163 33.39 -6.01 -1.61
C ALA A 163 32.45 -7.20 -1.30
N GLN A 164 32.51 -8.28 -2.10
CA GLN A 164 31.70 -9.47 -1.87
C GLN A 164 32.30 -10.40 -0.80
N GLN A 165 33.62 -10.37 -0.60
CA GLN A 165 34.30 -11.13 0.44
C GLN A 165 34.12 -10.51 1.84
N GLN A 166 34.06 -9.18 1.97
CA GLN A 166 33.81 -8.52 3.25
C GLN A 166 32.37 -8.73 3.79
N SER A 167 31.39 -8.90 2.91
CA SER A 167 30.01 -9.25 3.33
C SER A 167 29.89 -10.69 3.86
N ARG A 168 30.85 -11.57 3.55
CA ARG A 168 30.86 -12.98 3.99
C ARG A 168 31.61 -13.20 5.29
N LEU A 169 32.53 -12.29 5.65
CA LEU A 169 33.27 -12.33 6.92
C LEU A 169 32.52 -11.67 8.09
N LEU A 170 31.55 -10.78 7.82
CA LEU A 170 30.70 -10.19 8.87
C LEU A 170 29.56 -11.10 9.35
N THR A 171 29.36 -12.28 8.74
CA THR A 171 28.31 -13.23 9.15
C THR A 171 28.85 -14.47 9.87
N MET A 172 30.15 -14.52 10.22
CA MET A 172 30.77 -15.71 10.83
C MET A 172 31.37 -15.47 12.23
N ASN A 173 31.08 -14.34 12.89
CA ASN A 173 31.59 -14.05 14.24
C ASN A 173 30.52 -14.02 15.35
N ASP A 174 29.28 -14.43 15.09
CA ASP A 174 28.23 -14.54 16.12
C ASP A 174 27.97 -16.01 16.48
N SER A 175 29.02 -16.73 16.83
CA SER A 175 28.93 -18.09 17.35
C SER A 175 29.86 -18.21 18.54
N ASP A 176 29.37 -17.78 19.70
CA ASP A 176 29.58 -18.43 21.00
C ASP A 176 28.94 -17.59 22.12
N GLY A 177 27.99 -18.18 22.84
CA GLY A 177 27.70 -17.78 24.23
C GLY A 177 26.23 -17.59 24.62
N SER A 178 25.73 -18.57 25.38
CA SER A 178 24.58 -18.53 26.31
C SER A 178 23.19 -18.63 25.67
N ASP A 179 22.49 -19.76 25.73
CA ASP A 179 21.99 -20.52 26.90
C ASP A 179 20.98 -19.74 27.77
N ASN A 180 19.82 -20.38 27.94
CA ASN A 180 18.62 -20.10 28.74
C ASN A 180 17.54 -19.15 28.17
N GLY A 181 16.39 -19.73 27.82
CA GLY A 181 15.12 -19.01 27.77
C GLY A 181 14.03 -19.70 26.95
N ASP A 182 13.42 -20.75 27.50
CA ASP A 182 12.12 -21.26 27.05
C ASP A 182 11.09 -20.14 27.02
N GLY A 183 10.34 -20.04 25.92
CA GLY A 183 9.33 -19.02 25.72
C GLY A 183 8.43 -19.37 24.56
N ASP A 184 7.50 -20.30 24.81
CA ASP A 184 6.32 -20.56 23.99
C ASP A 184 5.62 -19.25 23.60
N SER A 185 5.37 -19.03 22.31
CA SER A 185 4.05 -18.62 21.81
C SER A 185 4.02 -18.51 20.29
N GLU A 186 3.19 -19.38 19.73
CA GLU A 186 2.64 -19.37 18.39
C GLU A 186 1.85 -18.08 18.10
N GLY A 187 1.75 -17.70 16.81
CA GLY A 187 0.71 -16.76 16.37
C GLY A 187 1.07 -15.95 15.13
N GLU A 188 1.14 -16.59 13.96
CA GLU A 188 1.14 -15.91 12.67
C GLU A 188 -0.17 -15.16 12.45
N GLY A 189 -0.13 -13.83 12.45
CA GLY A 189 -1.26 -12.96 12.11
C GLY A 189 -1.37 -12.73 10.61
N GLY A 190 -2.27 -13.48 9.95
CA GLY A 190 -2.71 -13.23 8.59
C GLY A 190 -3.43 -11.88 8.46
N LEU A 191 -3.02 -11.07 7.49
CA LEU A 191 -3.69 -9.82 7.13
C LEU A 191 -4.81 -10.16 6.14
N GLU A 192 -6.03 -10.32 6.64
CA GLU A 192 -7.24 -10.35 5.81
C GLU A 192 -7.67 -8.92 5.48
N GLU A 193 -7.77 -8.63 4.19
CA GLU A 193 -8.24 -7.36 3.64
C GLU A 193 -9.78 -7.35 3.72
N GLU A 194 -10.36 -6.72 4.75
CA GLU A 194 -11.80 -6.50 4.83
C GLU A 194 -12.25 -5.35 3.93
N GLU A 195 -13.15 -5.70 3.01
CA GLU A 195 -13.86 -4.85 2.08
C GLU A 195 -14.95 -4.06 2.83
N MET A 196 -14.77 -2.73 2.95
CA MET A 196 -15.70 -1.85 3.64
C MET A 196 -16.78 -1.33 2.66
N ASP A 197 -18.00 -1.84 2.80
CA ASP A 197 -19.21 -1.38 2.11
C ASP A 197 -19.72 -0.07 2.74
N TYR A 198 -19.81 1.00 1.93
CA TYR A 198 -20.36 2.28 2.36
C TYR A 198 -21.79 2.41 1.84
N GLY A 199 -22.75 2.14 2.72
CA GLY A 199 -24.16 2.47 2.52
C GLY A 199 -24.38 3.97 2.31
N GLN A 200 -25.11 4.28 1.23
CA GLN A 200 -25.73 5.56 0.97
C GLN A 200 -26.80 5.84 2.03
N GLU A 201 -26.74 7.01 2.68
CA GLU A 201 -27.93 7.60 3.28
C GLU A 201 -28.21 8.99 2.72
N HIS A 202 -29.49 9.13 2.41
CA HIS A 202 -30.19 10.18 1.71
C HIS A 202 -30.20 11.52 2.47
N GLN A 203 -29.90 12.58 1.73
CA GLN A 203 -30.89 13.60 1.34
C GLN A 203 -31.87 14.05 2.44
N LYS A 204 -31.57 15.20 3.06
CA LYS A 204 -32.60 16.05 3.67
C LYS A 204 -32.84 17.24 2.75
N ASP A 205 -34.03 17.21 2.16
CA ASP A 205 -34.70 18.31 1.49
C ASP A 205 -34.93 19.48 2.47
N ASP A 206 -34.62 20.66 1.98
CA ASP A 206 -35.17 21.92 2.47
C ASP A 206 -36.60 22.05 1.95
N GLY A 207 -37.56 22.27 2.84
CA GLY A 207 -38.98 22.37 2.50
C GLY A 207 -39.76 23.20 3.52
N ASP A 208 -39.96 24.44 3.13
CA ASP A 208 -40.71 25.57 3.72
C ASP A 208 -42.02 25.29 4.48
N ASP A 209 -42.26 26.18 5.44
CA ASP A 209 -43.53 26.86 5.80
C ASP A 209 -44.86 26.25 5.34
N ASN A 210 -45.72 25.88 6.31
CA ASN A 210 -47.00 26.59 6.46
C ASN A 210 -47.76 26.27 7.76
N MET A 211 -48.43 27.31 8.24
CA MET A 211 -49.45 27.31 9.28
C MET A 211 -50.61 26.35 8.96
N ARG A 212 -51.18 25.73 10.01
CA ARG A 212 -52.63 25.77 10.26
C ARG A 212 -53.02 25.13 11.60
N ASP A 213 -53.94 25.84 12.25
CA ASP A 213 -54.69 25.53 13.45
C ASP A 213 -55.61 24.30 13.31
N SER A 214 -56.10 23.85 14.47
CA SER A 214 -57.25 22.95 14.69
C SER A 214 -56.97 21.48 14.36
N GLU A 215 -57.46 20.46 15.07
CA GLU A 215 -58.69 20.35 15.87
C GLU A 215 -58.57 19.08 16.75
N MET A 216 -59.40 19.00 17.78
CA MET A 216 -59.49 17.87 18.71
C MET A 216 -59.96 16.58 18.01
N GLY A 217 -59.34 15.45 18.37
CA GLY A 217 -59.75 14.13 17.91
C GLY A 217 -59.32 13.04 18.89
N GLU A 218 -60.31 12.31 19.40
CA GLU A 218 -60.25 11.31 20.47
C GLU A 218 -59.30 10.13 20.18
N LEU A 219 -58.59 9.67 21.22
CA LEU A 219 -57.79 8.45 21.21
C LEU A 219 -58.68 7.21 21.39
N PRO A 220 -58.63 6.19 20.52
CA PRO A 220 -59.17 4.89 20.85
C PRO A 220 -58.18 4.07 21.68
N SER A 221 -58.66 3.59 22.84
CA SER A 221 -58.05 2.55 23.67
C SER A 221 -57.78 1.29 22.83
N ILE A 222 -56.50 0.94 22.65
CA ILE A 222 -56.10 -0.36 22.12
C ILE A 222 -55.74 -1.25 23.31
N ALA A 223 -56.53 -2.32 23.47
CA ALA A 223 -56.38 -3.32 24.51
C ALA A 223 -55.05 -4.09 24.34
N THR A 224 -54.28 -4.13 25.42
CA THR A 224 -53.03 -4.88 25.55
C THR A 224 -53.33 -6.38 25.70
N HIS A 225 -53.27 -7.14 24.60
CA HIS A 225 -53.24 -8.60 24.68
C HIS A 225 -51.83 -9.05 25.11
N ALA A 226 -51.75 -9.61 26.33
CA ALA A 226 -50.55 -10.21 26.89
C ALA A 226 -50.13 -11.44 26.06
N ALA A 227 -48.94 -11.39 25.46
CA ALA A 227 -48.32 -12.52 24.81
C ALA A 227 -47.83 -13.55 25.86
N PRO A 228 -48.10 -14.85 25.68
CA PRO A 228 -47.63 -15.89 26.58
C PRO A 228 -46.10 -16.09 26.50
N PRO A 229 -45.45 -16.51 27.61
CA PRO A 229 -44.00 -16.66 27.66
C PRO A 229 -43.50 -17.80 26.75
N PRO A 230 -42.34 -17.63 26.09
CA PRO A 230 -41.74 -18.68 25.26
C PRO A 230 -41.22 -19.84 26.12
N ALA A 231 -41.45 -21.06 25.61
CA ALA A 231 -41.04 -22.31 26.24
C ALA A 231 -39.50 -22.45 26.35
N PRO A 232 -38.99 -23.14 27.38
CA PRO A 232 -37.56 -23.34 27.57
C PRO A 232 -36.94 -24.28 26.50
N PRO A 233 -35.71 -24.02 26.06
CA PRO A 233 -35.02 -24.88 25.09
C PRO A 233 -34.63 -26.23 25.69
N PRO A 234 -34.58 -27.31 24.88
CA PRO A 234 -34.19 -28.63 25.34
C PRO A 234 -32.70 -28.72 25.70
N PRO A 235 -32.29 -29.62 26.63
CA PRO A 235 -30.92 -29.75 27.05
C PRO A 235 -30.03 -30.33 25.95
N PHE A 236 -28.85 -29.72 25.77
CA PHE A 236 -27.82 -30.15 24.85
C PHE A 236 -27.27 -31.54 25.23
N SER A 237 -27.39 -32.49 24.31
CA SER A 237 -26.71 -33.78 24.39
C SER A 237 -25.20 -33.59 24.30
N THR A 238 -24.50 -33.99 25.36
CA THR A 238 -23.04 -34.08 25.43
C THR A 238 -22.53 -35.10 24.41
N LEU A 239 -21.82 -34.63 23.37
CA LEU A 239 -21.06 -35.52 22.48
C LEU A 239 -19.77 -35.93 23.17
N SER A 240 -19.67 -37.25 23.39
CA SER A 240 -18.56 -37.97 23.99
C SER A 240 -17.33 -37.97 23.08
N LEU A 241 -16.22 -37.47 23.60
CA LEU A 241 -14.90 -37.43 22.95
C LEU A 241 -14.26 -38.83 23.04
N SER A 242 -14.15 -39.52 21.91
CA SER A 242 -13.50 -40.84 21.83
C SER A 242 -12.16 -40.77 21.10
N ALA A 243 -11.11 -41.14 21.84
CA ALA A 243 -9.93 -41.91 21.45
C ALA A 243 -9.15 -41.56 20.15
N LEU A 244 -7.98 -40.95 20.33
CA LEU A 244 -6.84 -41.00 19.40
C LEU A 244 -5.74 -41.90 20.00
N PRO A 245 -5.20 -42.90 19.27
CA PRO A 245 -4.02 -43.64 19.70
C PRO A 245 -2.70 -42.95 19.31
N PRO A 246 -1.59 -43.19 20.05
CA PRO A 246 -0.30 -42.55 19.80
C PRO A 246 0.48 -43.26 18.69
N SER A 247 1.00 -42.48 17.74
CA SER A 247 1.97 -42.92 16.74
C SER A 247 3.38 -42.91 17.33
N SER A 248 4.00 -44.08 17.30
CA SER A 248 5.38 -44.36 17.70
C SER A 248 6.40 -43.80 16.70
N SER A 249 7.47 -43.27 17.26
CA SER A 249 8.75 -43.00 16.63
C SER A 249 9.44 -44.30 16.18
N SER A 250 9.95 -44.34 14.94
CA SER A 250 11.07 -45.22 14.61
C SER A 250 12.09 -44.50 13.74
N THR A 251 13.31 -44.53 14.25
CA THR A 251 14.59 -44.21 13.63
C THR A 251 15.14 -45.47 12.94
N ALA A 252 15.55 -45.36 11.68
CA ALA A 252 16.60 -46.14 11.00
C ALA A 252 16.66 -45.62 9.55
N GLU A 253 17.69 -44.90 9.11
CA GLU A 253 19.02 -45.44 8.76
C GLU A 253 18.93 -46.50 7.64
N ALA A 254 19.23 -46.09 6.41
CA ALA A 254 20.11 -46.82 5.49
C ALA A 254 20.20 -46.12 4.12
N ALA A 255 21.44 -46.01 3.65
CA ALA A 255 21.83 -45.51 2.35
C ALA A 255 21.33 -46.40 1.19
N ALA A 256 20.96 -45.77 0.09
CA ALA A 256 21.08 -46.36 -1.24
C ALA A 256 21.16 -45.26 -2.31
N THR A 257 22.36 -45.08 -2.84
CA THR A 257 22.62 -44.69 -4.23
C THR A 257 21.64 -45.38 -5.20
N THR A 258 21.12 -44.67 -6.22
CA THR A 258 21.12 -45.06 -7.65
C THR A 258 20.16 -44.18 -8.50
N ALA A 259 20.68 -43.71 -9.63
CA ALA A 259 20.04 -43.37 -10.91
C ALA A 259 18.99 -42.24 -11.04
N THR A 260 19.46 -41.15 -11.64
CA THR A 260 19.05 -40.65 -12.97
C THR A 260 17.80 -41.30 -13.59
N ALA A 261 16.70 -40.56 -13.68
CA ALA A 261 15.66 -40.76 -14.68
C ALA A 261 15.06 -39.40 -15.08
N THR A 262 15.56 -38.87 -16.19
CA THR A 262 14.99 -37.80 -16.99
C THR A 262 13.61 -38.21 -17.50
N ALA A 263 12.54 -37.68 -16.90
CA ALA A 263 11.20 -37.74 -17.48
C ALA A 263 11.07 -36.62 -18.53
N ALA A 264 11.46 -36.95 -19.76
CA ALA A 264 11.10 -36.18 -20.93
C ALA A 264 9.59 -36.29 -21.15
N ALA A 265 8.83 -35.30 -20.67
CA ALA A 265 7.45 -35.11 -21.07
C ALA A 265 7.45 -34.69 -22.55
N VAL A 266 7.18 -35.67 -23.42
CA VAL A 266 6.91 -35.49 -24.84
C VAL A 266 5.61 -34.68 -24.96
N SER A 267 5.74 -33.35 -24.96
CA SER A 267 4.70 -32.47 -25.47
C SER A 267 4.69 -32.63 -26.99
N THR A 268 3.77 -33.46 -27.48
CA THR A 268 3.33 -33.51 -28.87
C THR A 268 2.78 -32.14 -29.26
N ALA A 269 3.68 -31.26 -29.72
CA ALA A 269 3.33 -30.03 -30.39
C ALA A 269 2.57 -30.37 -31.67
N THR A 270 1.25 -30.25 -31.63
CA THR A 270 0.38 -30.21 -32.80
C THR A 270 0.79 -28.99 -33.63
N ALA A 271 1.73 -29.20 -34.55
CA ALA A 271 2.19 -28.18 -35.49
C ALA A 271 0.99 -27.71 -36.31
N SER A 272 0.41 -26.57 -35.93
CA SER A 272 -0.62 -25.91 -36.73
C SER A 272 -0.03 -25.65 -38.12
N PRO A 273 -0.71 -26.05 -39.21
CA PRO A 273 -0.19 -25.87 -40.55
C PRO A 273 0.09 -24.37 -40.79
N PRO A 274 1.22 -24.02 -41.41
CA PRO A 274 1.59 -22.63 -41.65
C PRO A 274 0.44 -21.97 -42.43
N ARG A 275 -0.25 -21.04 -41.76
CA ARG A 275 -1.33 -20.27 -42.38
C ARG A 275 -0.76 -19.55 -43.59
N ARG A 276 -1.00 -20.11 -44.78
CA ARG A 276 -0.62 -19.52 -46.07
C ARG A 276 -1.20 -18.11 -46.09
N ARG A 277 -0.33 -17.10 -45.95
CA ARG A 277 -0.70 -15.70 -46.10
C ARG A 277 -1.27 -15.54 -47.50
N LYS A 278 -2.59 -15.35 -47.60
CA LYS A 278 -3.25 -15.07 -48.87
C LYS A 278 -2.71 -13.73 -49.33
N ASN A 279 -1.90 -13.73 -50.38
CA ASN A 279 -1.37 -12.52 -50.98
C ASN A 279 -2.57 -11.67 -51.43
N VAL A 280 -2.84 -10.61 -50.69
CA VAL A 280 -3.91 -9.66 -51.02
C VAL A 280 -3.48 -8.96 -52.30
N SER A 281 -4.34 -9.00 -53.32
CA SER A 281 -4.08 -8.32 -54.59
C SER A 281 -3.77 -6.84 -54.36
N MET A 282 -2.68 -6.34 -54.95
CA MET A 282 -2.25 -4.94 -54.85
C MET A 282 -3.34 -3.95 -55.30
N VAL A 283 -4.27 -4.39 -56.16
CA VAL A 283 -5.41 -3.60 -56.64
C VAL A 283 -6.46 -3.38 -55.54
N LEU A 284 -6.54 -4.28 -54.55
CA LEU A 284 -7.51 -4.21 -53.46
C LEU A 284 -7.04 -3.39 -52.26
N VAL A 285 -5.72 -3.16 -52.11
CA VAL A 285 -5.14 -2.45 -50.97
C VAL A 285 -5.78 -1.07 -50.75
N PRO A 286 -5.95 -0.19 -51.77
CA PRO A 286 -6.58 1.12 -51.57
C PRO A 286 -8.06 1.02 -51.15
N LYS A 287 -8.79 -0.01 -51.61
CA LYS A 287 -10.18 -0.25 -51.23
C LYS A 287 -10.29 -0.74 -49.78
N MET A 288 -9.38 -1.62 -49.37
CA MET A 288 -9.29 -2.08 -47.98
C MET A 288 -8.91 -0.94 -47.03
N GLU A 289 -8.01 -0.05 -47.43
CA GLU A 289 -7.65 1.15 -46.66
C GLU A 289 -8.86 2.07 -46.45
N ARG A 290 -9.66 2.29 -47.51
CA ARG A 290 -10.90 3.09 -47.42
C ARG A 290 -11.94 2.44 -46.51
N LEU A 291 -12.13 1.12 -46.63
CA LEU A 291 -13.06 0.38 -45.78
C LEU A 291 -12.62 0.43 -44.32
N ARG A 292 -11.32 0.24 -44.04
CA ARG A 292 -10.76 0.35 -42.70
C ARG A 292 -11.01 1.73 -42.10
N LYS A 293 -10.73 2.80 -42.86
CA LYS A 293 -11.00 4.18 -42.41
C LYS A 293 -12.48 4.45 -42.19
N ALA A 294 -13.36 3.88 -43.01
CA ALA A 294 -14.81 3.99 -42.83
C ALA A 294 -15.28 3.29 -41.55
N MET A 295 -14.77 2.07 -41.30
CA MET A 295 -15.04 1.33 -40.06
C MET A 295 -14.48 2.03 -38.81
N GLU A 296 -13.28 2.59 -38.88
CA GLU A 296 -12.69 3.38 -37.78
C GLU A 296 -13.53 4.64 -37.50
N ARG A 297 -14.01 5.34 -38.54
CA ARG A 297 -14.93 6.47 -38.39
C ARG A 297 -16.25 6.08 -37.74
N ASP A 298 -16.87 4.98 -38.19
CA ASP A 298 -18.12 4.50 -37.60
C ASP A 298 -17.91 4.09 -36.13
N ARG A 299 -16.81 3.38 -35.84
CA ARG A 299 -16.44 3.03 -34.45
C ARG A 299 -16.25 4.27 -33.57
N LEU A 300 -15.52 5.27 -34.04
CA LEU A 300 -15.31 6.53 -33.31
C LEU A 300 -16.64 7.28 -33.12
N SER A 301 -17.50 7.31 -34.14
CA SER A 301 -18.83 7.92 -34.03
C SER A 301 -19.66 7.27 -32.93
N ARG A 302 -19.71 5.93 -32.88
CA ARG A 302 -20.40 5.20 -31.81
C ARG A 302 -19.79 5.44 -30.43
N LEU A 303 -18.46 5.54 -30.33
CA LEU A 303 -17.78 5.85 -29.06
C LEU A 303 -18.06 7.28 -28.58
N VAL A 304 -18.12 8.25 -29.50
CA VAL A 304 -18.48 9.64 -29.17
C VAL A 304 -19.94 9.72 -28.71
N GLN A 305 -20.85 8.99 -29.36
CA GLN A 305 -22.26 8.92 -28.95
C GLN A 305 -22.46 8.22 -27.61
N ARG A 306 -21.63 7.22 -27.29
CA ARG A 306 -21.65 6.50 -26.01
C ARG A 306 -20.79 7.15 -24.92
N ARG A 307 -20.23 8.34 -25.17
CA ARG A 307 -19.38 9.02 -24.19
C ARG A 307 -20.27 9.42 -23.00
N PRO A 308 -19.99 8.91 -21.78
CA PRO A 308 -20.78 9.24 -20.62
C PRO A 308 -20.69 10.73 -20.34
N SER A 309 -21.81 11.31 -19.89
CA SER A 309 -21.84 12.73 -19.54
C SER A 309 -20.94 12.98 -18.31
N PRO A 310 -20.45 14.21 -18.10
CA PRO A 310 -19.67 14.55 -16.91
C PRO A 310 -20.41 14.18 -15.62
N GLU A 311 -21.73 14.36 -15.58
CA GLU A 311 -22.58 14.04 -14.44
C GLU A 311 -22.68 12.53 -14.16
N GLU A 312 -22.80 11.70 -15.21
CA GLU A 312 -22.80 10.24 -15.09
C GLU A 312 -21.46 9.71 -14.57
N LEU A 313 -20.36 10.35 -14.98
CA LEU A 313 -19.02 10.01 -14.51
C LEU A 313 -18.85 10.32 -13.00
N TYR A 314 -19.56 11.30 -12.43
CA TYR A 314 -19.54 11.58 -10.99
C TYR A 314 -20.35 10.59 -10.15
N ARG A 315 -21.44 10.01 -10.70
CA ARG A 315 -22.28 9.03 -9.98
C ARG A 315 -21.58 7.69 -9.76
N SER A 316 -20.64 7.33 -10.62
CA SER A 316 -19.91 6.07 -10.55
C SER A 316 -18.62 6.25 -9.73
N PRO A 317 -18.43 5.55 -8.59
CA PRO A 317 -17.23 5.69 -7.76
C PRO A 317 -15.96 5.26 -8.49
N ARG A 318 -16.06 4.27 -9.40
CA ARG A 318 -14.94 3.85 -10.26
C ARG A 318 -14.59 4.91 -11.30
N LEU A 319 -15.58 5.59 -11.88
CA LEU A 319 -15.35 6.64 -12.88
C LEU A 319 -14.98 7.98 -12.23
N ALA A 320 -15.37 8.22 -10.98
CA ALA A 320 -14.97 9.39 -10.21
C ALA A 320 -13.45 9.48 -10.02
N ALA A 321 -12.75 8.34 -9.88
CA ALA A 321 -11.28 8.30 -9.85
C ALA A 321 -10.65 8.69 -11.20
N VAL A 322 -11.27 8.28 -12.31
CA VAL A 322 -10.88 8.67 -13.67
C VAL A 322 -11.15 10.15 -13.91
N LEU A 323 -12.27 10.67 -13.41
CA LEU A 323 -12.58 12.09 -13.44
C LEU A 323 -11.66 12.92 -12.55
N GLN A 324 -11.23 12.44 -11.38
CA GLN A 324 -10.26 13.16 -10.55
C GLN A 324 -8.91 13.28 -11.25
N THR A 325 -8.48 12.23 -11.95
CA THR A 325 -7.28 12.30 -12.80
C THR A 325 -7.52 13.21 -14.00
N TYR A 326 -8.70 13.18 -14.63
CA TYR A 326 -9.06 14.07 -15.73
C TYR A 326 -9.17 15.54 -15.28
N HIS A 327 -9.70 15.82 -14.09
CA HIS A 327 -9.79 17.14 -13.50
C HIS A 327 -8.40 17.68 -13.16
N LEU A 328 -7.53 16.81 -12.64
CA LEU A 328 -6.12 17.14 -12.52
C LEU A 328 -5.56 17.48 -13.91
N VAL A 329 -5.78 16.69 -14.97
CA VAL A 329 -5.27 17.03 -16.32
C VAL A 329 -5.85 18.33 -16.88
N ALA A 330 -7.16 18.54 -16.73
CA ALA A 330 -7.91 19.60 -17.40
C ALA A 330 -7.83 20.94 -16.67
N PHE A 331 -7.83 20.94 -15.33
CA PHE A 331 -7.87 22.15 -14.51
C PHE A 331 -6.53 22.46 -13.84
N SER A 332 -5.61 21.51 -13.76
CA SER A 332 -4.24 21.86 -13.40
C SER A 332 -3.50 22.34 -14.64
N THR A 333 -2.67 23.38 -14.50
CA THR A 333 -1.75 23.81 -15.57
C THR A 333 -0.59 22.81 -15.78
N THR A 334 -0.74 21.56 -15.33
CA THR A 334 0.32 20.58 -15.30
C THR A 334 0.42 19.89 -16.65
N SER A 335 1.65 19.63 -17.11
CA SER A 335 1.89 18.88 -18.34
C SER A 335 1.19 17.52 -18.28
N PRO A 336 0.58 17.02 -19.37
CA PRO A 336 -0.05 15.70 -19.39
C PRO A 336 0.90 14.59 -18.93
N ASP A 337 2.21 14.70 -19.21
CA ASP A 337 3.23 13.73 -18.78
C ASP A 337 3.43 13.69 -17.25
N LEU A 338 3.09 14.78 -16.56
CA LEU A 338 3.24 14.91 -15.10
C LEU A 338 1.96 14.53 -14.36
N VAL A 339 0.85 14.28 -15.05
CA VAL A 339 -0.41 13.84 -14.45
C VAL A 339 -0.24 12.62 -13.54
N PRO A 340 0.40 11.51 -13.98
CA PRO A 340 0.55 10.34 -13.10
C PRO A 340 1.39 10.66 -11.86
N ILE A 341 2.45 11.45 -12.02
CA ILE A 341 3.33 11.87 -10.91
C ILE A 341 2.58 12.78 -9.94
N THR A 342 1.79 13.74 -10.43
CA THR A 342 1.01 14.65 -9.59
C THR A 342 -0.13 13.94 -8.88
N ALA A 343 -0.80 12.99 -9.52
CA ALA A 343 -1.80 12.15 -8.87
C ALA A 343 -1.16 11.31 -7.74
N GLN A 344 0.00 10.71 -8.00
CA GLN A 344 0.74 9.95 -7.00
C GLN A 344 1.20 10.84 -5.84
N LEU A 345 1.74 12.02 -6.13
CA LEU A 345 2.15 12.99 -5.10
C LEU A 345 0.96 13.48 -4.28
N HIS A 346 -0.17 13.77 -4.92
CA HIS A 346 -1.39 14.17 -4.23
C HIS A 346 -1.88 13.07 -3.27
N PHE A 347 -1.84 11.81 -3.70
CA PHE A 347 -2.15 10.67 -2.84
C PHE A 347 -1.19 10.58 -1.64
N LEU A 348 0.12 10.69 -1.87
CA LEU A 348 1.13 10.65 -0.81
C LEU A 348 0.97 11.80 0.19
N LEU A 349 0.79 13.03 -0.31
CA LEU A 349 0.57 14.21 0.54
C LEU A 349 -0.74 14.10 1.33
N ARG A 350 -1.79 13.54 0.75
CA ARG A 350 -3.05 13.29 1.46
C ARG A 350 -2.86 12.26 2.55
N ALA A 351 -2.15 11.16 2.28
CA ALA A 351 -1.83 10.14 3.27
C ALA A 351 -0.96 10.70 4.41
N GLU A 352 0.02 11.55 4.09
CA GLU A 352 0.90 12.18 5.09
C GLU A 352 0.15 13.22 5.93
N ARG A 353 -0.72 14.04 5.33
CA ARG A 353 -1.61 14.94 6.07
C ARG A 353 -2.55 14.17 6.98
N LEU A 354 -3.09 13.05 6.52
CA LEU A 354 -3.93 12.18 7.35
C LEU A 354 -3.12 11.61 8.52
N ARG A 355 -1.90 11.11 8.28
CA ARG A 355 -1.01 10.65 9.37
C ARG A 355 -0.71 11.76 10.36
N HIS A 356 -0.31 12.94 9.88
CA HIS A 356 -0.07 14.11 10.73
C HIS A 356 -1.31 14.46 11.55
N TRP A 357 -2.49 14.47 10.91
CA TRP A 357 -3.75 14.70 11.59
C TRP A 357 -4.02 13.62 12.64
N PHE A 358 -3.84 12.34 12.31
CA PHE A 358 -4.00 11.22 13.25
C PHE A 358 -3.07 11.30 14.45
N HIS A 359 -1.84 11.80 14.28
CA HIS A 359 -0.85 11.88 15.36
C HIS A 359 -0.94 13.16 16.19
N HIS A 360 -1.22 14.31 15.58
CA HIS A 360 -1.11 15.61 16.24
C HIS A 360 -2.45 16.30 16.48
N SER A 361 -3.44 16.02 15.63
CA SER A 361 -4.71 16.75 15.64
C SER A 361 -5.90 15.86 15.96
N ARG A 362 -5.70 14.54 16.10
CA ARG A 362 -6.73 13.64 16.58
C ARG A 362 -6.88 13.89 18.08
N PRO A 363 -7.97 14.53 18.53
CA PRO A 363 -8.25 14.59 19.96
C PRO A 363 -8.23 13.16 20.51
N SER A 364 -7.62 12.98 21.68
CA SER A 364 -7.66 11.68 22.35
C SER A 364 -9.11 11.23 22.46
N LEU A 365 -9.35 9.93 22.21
CA LEU A 365 -10.68 9.36 22.28
C LEU A 365 -11.34 9.69 23.63
N ALA A 366 -10.56 9.67 24.71
CA ALA A 366 -11.02 10.03 26.06
C ALA A 366 -11.51 11.48 26.13
N THR A 367 -10.79 12.44 25.54
CA THR A 367 -11.22 13.85 25.44
C THR A 367 -12.48 14.00 24.59
N MET A 368 -12.58 13.33 23.44
CA MET A 368 -13.80 13.39 22.62
C MET A 368 -15.03 12.79 23.31
N LEU A 369 -14.83 11.68 24.03
CA LEU A 369 -15.88 10.99 24.77
C LEU A 369 -16.40 11.81 25.95
N ASN A 370 -15.48 12.42 26.72
CA ASN A 370 -15.83 13.16 27.92
C ASN A 370 -16.33 14.59 27.65
N GLU A 371 -15.69 15.33 26.74
CA GLU A 371 -15.98 16.77 26.57
C GLU A 371 -17.16 17.04 25.63
N ARG A 372 -17.41 16.15 24.67
CA ARG A 372 -18.45 16.39 23.65
C ARG A 372 -19.65 15.45 23.75
N HIS A 373 -19.65 14.55 24.73
CA HIS A 373 -20.72 13.58 24.99
C HIS A 373 -21.21 12.80 23.75
N TYR A 374 -20.34 12.62 22.75
CA TYR A 374 -20.75 11.99 21.48
C TYR A 374 -21.05 10.49 21.61
N LEU A 375 -20.47 9.82 22.60
CA LEU A 375 -20.79 8.44 22.93
C LEU A 375 -20.95 8.35 24.43
N LYS A 376 -22.08 7.79 24.89
CA LYS A 376 -22.24 7.45 26.31
C LYS A 376 -21.13 6.45 26.68
N THR A 377 -20.55 6.59 27.86
CA THR A 377 -19.57 5.66 28.45
C THR A 377 -20.24 4.35 28.88
N GLU A 378 -21.08 3.79 28.01
CA GLU A 378 -21.63 2.46 28.19
C GLU A 378 -20.59 1.44 27.73
N PRO A 379 -20.46 0.29 28.42
CA PRO A 379 -19.50 -0.76 28.06
C PRO A 379 -19.69 -1.27 26.61
N ARG A 380 -20.91 -1.19 26.07
CA ARG A 380 -21.21 -1.50 24.66
C ARG A 380 -20.55 -0.57 23.65
N THR A 381 -20.37 0.71 23.98
CA THR A 381 -19.72 1.66 23.08
C THR A 381 -18.21 1.43 23.01
N ALA A 382 -17.61 0.95 24.10
CA ALA A 382 -16.23 0.46 24.09
C ALA A 382 -16.05 -0.78 23.18
N TRP A 383 -17.08 -1.65 23.09
CA TRP A 383 -17.06 -2.81 22.19
C TRP A 383 -17.03 -2.42 20.70
N MET A 384 -17.72 -1.34 20.31
CA MET A 384 -17.74 -0.90 18.91
C MET A 384 -16.41 -0.27 18.47
N VAL A 385 -15.64 0.31 19.39
CA VAL A 385 -14.40 1.03 19.06
C VAL A 385 -13.18 0.10 18.99
N CYS A 386 -13.17 -0.98 19.78
CA CYS A 386 -12.06 -1.94 19.81
C CYS A 386 -12.56 -3.40 19.79
N PRO A 387 -12.80 -3.99 18.62
CA PRO A 387 -13.38 -5.34 18.50
C PRO A 387 -12.54 -6.44 19.15
N GLY A 388 -11.21 -6.26 19.21
CA GLY A 388 -10.29 -7.21 19.85
C GLY A 388 -10.37 -7.29 21.39
N VAL A 389 -11.05 -6.37 22.05
CA VAL A 389 -11.19 -6.37 23.53
C VAL A 389 -12.45 -7.14 23.97
N GLY A 390 -13.31 -7.53 23.02
CA GLY A 390 -14.57 -8.23 23.28
C GLY A 390 -14.44 -9.47 24.19
N PRO A 391 -13.46 -10.37 24.01
CA PRO A 391 -13.31 -11.55 24.86
C PRO A 391 -13.01 -11.19 26.33
N ASN A 392 -12.12 -10.22 26.55
CA ASN A 392 -11.73 -9.78 27.89
C ASN A 392 -12.86 -9.07 28.61
N VAL A 393 -13.66 -8.25 27.92
CA VAL A 393 -14.81 -7.58 28.55
C VAL A 393 -15.92 -8.58 28.90
N ARG A 394 -16.20 -9.56 28.02
CA ARG A 394 -17.17 -10.63 28.32
C ARG A 394 -16.78 -11.43 29.56
N PHE A 395 -15.48 -11.68 29.76
CA PHE A 395 -14.98 -12.32 30.97
C PHE A 395 -15.32 -11.52 32.24
N TYR A 396 -15.06 -10.20 32.24
CA TYR A 396 -15.41 -9.35 33.38
C TYR A 396 -16.92 -9.20 33.60
N GLU A 397 -17.72 -9.15 32.52
CA GLU A 397 -19.19 -9.15 32.64
C GLU A 397 -19.72 -10.44 33.29
N GLN A 398 -19.17 -11.60 32.90
CA GLN A 398 -19.50 -12.87 33.53
C GLN A 398 -19.13 -12.89 35.02
N LEU A 399 -17.95 -12.36 35.37
CA LEU A 399 -17.54 -12.20 36.77
C LEU A 399 -18.49 -11.30 37.58
N ILE A 400 -18.92 -10.18 37.00
CA ILE A 400 -19.89 -9.27 37.64
C ILE A 400 -21.24 -9.97 37.84
N GLN A 401 -21.72 -10.71 36.84
CA GLN A 401 -22.96 -11.48 36.93
C GLN A 401 -22.87 -12.57 38.02
N GLN A 402 -21.75 -13.29 38.09
CA GLN A 402 -21.52 -14.28 39.15
C GLN A 402 -21.48 -13.65 40.54
N ALA A 403 -20.81 -12.50 40.69
CA ALA A 403 -20.78 -11.78 41.96
C ALA A 403 -22.18 -11.32 42.41
N MET A 404 -23.01 -10.85 41.46
CA MET A 404 -24.40 -10.47 41.72
C MET A 404 -25.25 -11.66 42.18
N LEU A 405 -25.14 -12.80 41.51
CA LEU A 405 -25.85 -14.02 41.90
C LEU A 405 -25.42 -14.51 43.29
N TYR A 406 -24.12 -14.50 43.57
CA TYR A 406 -23.61 -14.88 44.88
C TYR A 406 -24.14 -13.97 45.99
N ARG A 407 -24.21 -12.66 45.74
CA ARG A 407 -24.78 -11.69 46.68
C ARG A 407 -26.27 -11.96 46.94
N GLN A 408 -27.05 -12.25 45.90
CA GLN A 408 -28.46 -12.62 46.06
C GLN A 408 -28.63 -13.91 46.87
N GLN A 409 -27.77 -14.92 46.65
CA GLN A 409 -27.77 -16.15 47.43
C GLN A 409 -27.45 -15.88 48.91
N GLN A 410 -26.47 -15.03 49.20
CA GLN A 410 -26.16 -14.63 50.57
C GLN A 410 -27.33 -13.90 51.24
N GLU A 411 -27.96 -12.97 50.54
CA GLU A 411 -29.13 -12.25 51.05
C GLU A 411 -30.31 -13.19 51.32
N ALA A 412 -30.57 -14.14 50.42
CA ALA A 412 -31.60 -15.17 50.61
C ALA A 412 -31.29 -16.08 51.81
N TYR A 413 -30.03 -16.48 52.00
CA TYR A 413 -29.59 -17.27 53.16
C TYR A 413 -29.73 -16.50 54.48
N LEU A 414 -29.36 -15.23 54.51
CA LEU A 414 -29.55 -14.38 55.69
C LEU A 414 -31.04 -14.16 55.99
N ALA A 415 -31.88 -14.04 54.96
CA ALA A 415 -33.32 -13.90 55.11
C ALA A 415 -33.99 -15.18 55.63
N SER A 416 -33.55 -16.37 55.19
CA SER A 416 -34.06 -17.64 55.70
C SER A 416 -33.63 -17.89 57.15
N ARG A 417 -32.39 -17.53 57.51
CA ARG A 417 -31.89 -17.63 58.88
C ARG A 417 -32.64 -16.74 59.88
N LYS A 418 -33.15 -15.57 59.47
CA LYS A 418 -33.96 -14.69 60.32
C LYS A 418 -35.38 -15.20 60.62
N LYS A 419 -35.84 -16.25 59.92
CA LYS A 419 -37.17 -16.84 60.12
C LYS A 419 -37.20 -17.97 61.15
N PHE A 420 -36.03 -18.46 61.55
CA PHE A 420 -35.82 -19.38 62.67
C PHE A 420 -35.31 -18.59 63.86
#